data_AF-A0A485KFQ4-F1
#
_entry.id   AF-A0A485KFQ4-F1
#
_cell.length_a   1.000
_cell.length_b   1.000
_cell.length_c   1.000
_cell.angle_alpha   90.00
_cell.angle_beta   90.00
_cell.angle_gamma   90.00
#
_symmetry.space_group_name_H-M   'P 1'
#
loop_
_entity.id
_entity.type
_entity.pdbx_description
1 polymer ?
#
loop_
_entity_poly.entity_id
_entity_poly.type
_entity_poly.pdbx_seq_one_letter_code
_entity_poly.pdbx_strand_id
1 'polypeptide(L)'
;MAIMLLMRDLPIEVLETGAVHQRENHLYSWNIFLDSSTPIPPTVRLDTLKAIVQQEIFENCRNDFIREIAFLHDQNGRSVLQTTDVATRKYFNDQLFFCGRYEIYDGPPIHVSSTAVVVHAFDHGIFKQIFDQHAVNGSLSRDGFDACAQILSQKKSAEEIVSSDFDIYDKSASGSLTEVEYNHYCEQKLGSKLRVAMKFMRNRDEYTREIEMRKGLHKTQSVVKLLSMASETDIRSNIQHLTLHGDMNLTHYPHVLVMPLADRSLEDIYLKERPNDNQIRNMLQEIAELLKDLHENCVVHGDMKKLNILRVDSRMRLIDMDAAAKVGHDVGAKFSSGNLPPGT
;
A
#
# COMPACT_ATOMS: atom_id res chain seq x y z
N MET A 1 -39.07 -2.70 -3.91
CA MET A 1 -39.32 -3.65 -2.81
C MET A 1 -38.07 -3.88 -1.96
N ALA A 2 -36.90 -4.18 -2.55
CA ALA A 2 -35.64 -4.35 -1.81
C ALA A 2 -35.24 -3.14 -0.96
N ILE A 3 -35.28 -1.92 -1.53
CA ILE A 3 -34.97 -0.68 -0.80
C ILE A 3 -35.81 -0.56 0.48
N MET A 4 -37.14 -0.68 0.39
CA MET A 4 -38.02 -0.55 1.56
C MET A 4 -37.71 -1.59 2.65
N LEU A 5 -37.34 -2.81 2.26
CA LEU A 5 -36.98 -3.87 3.22
C LEU A 5 -35.67 -3.54 3.93
N LEU A 6 -34.64 -3.17 3.18
CA LEU A 6 -33.33 -2.80 3.73
C LEU A 6 -33.39 -1.54 4.61
N MET A 7 -34.19 -0.55 4.22
CA MET A 7 -34.39 0.66 5.01
C MET A 7 -35.12 0.38 6.33
N ARG A 8 -36.03 -0.61 6.35
CA ARG A 8 -36.73 -1.03 7.58
C ARG A 8 -35.81 -1.77 8.53
N ASP A 9 -34.83 -2.50 8.01
CA ASP A 9 -33.84 -3.27 8.77
C ASP A 9 -32.44 -2.62 8.69
N LEU A 10 -32.37 -1.30 8.83
CA LEU A 10 -31.10 -0.57 8.79
C LEU A 10 -30.19 -1.04 9.94
N PRO A 11 -28.93 -1.47 9.68
CA PRO A 11 -28.03 -2.01 10.70
C PRO A 11 -27.37 -0.90 11.53
N ILE A 12 -27.72 0.35 11.23
CA ILE A 12 -27.17 1.55 11.84
C ILE A 12 -28.29 2.52 12.24
N GLU A 13 -27.97 3.44 13.13
CA GLU A 13 -28.76 4.60 13.48
C GLU A 13 -27.94 5.86 13.13
N VAL A 14 -28.57 6.81 12.45
CA VAL A 14 -27.98 8.11 12.12
C VAL A 14 -28.55 9.13 13.10
N LEU A 15 -27.68 9.68 13.94
CA LEU A 15 -28.05 10.71 14.90
C LEU A 15 -28.23 12.07 14.20
N GLU A 16 -28.93 13.00 14.84
CA GLU A 16 -29.08 14.38 14.34
C GLU A 16 -27.73 15.08 14.13
N THR A 17 -26.69 14.65 14.84
CA THR A 17 -25.32 15.14 14.70
C THR A 17 -24.60 14.64 13.44
N GLY A 18 -25.22 13.72 12.69
CA GLY A 18 -24.61 13.00 11.57
C GLY A 18 -23.78 11.79 11.97
N ALA A 19 -23.60 11.53 13.27
CA ALA A 19 -22.87 10.36 13.75
C ALA A 19 -23.65 9.07 13.45
N VAL A 20 -22.92 8.02 13.06
CA VAL A 20 -23.47 6.71 12.73
C VAL A 20 -23.12 5.71 13.83
N HIS A 21 -24.11 5.00 14.34
CA HIS A 21 -23.94 3.94 15.35
C HIS A 21 -24.51 2.62 14.84
N GLN A 22 -23.85 1.51 15.14
CA GLN A 22 -24.40 0.18 14.86
C GLN A 22 -25.59 -0.13 15.76
N ARG A 23 -26.62 -0.78 15.19
CA ARG A 23 -27.82 -1.24 15.90
C ARG A 23 -27.70 -2.74 16.15
N GLU A 24 -27.70 -3.18 17.39
CA GLU A 24 -27.56 -4.62 17.71
C GLU A 24 -28.79 -5.47 17.30
N ASN A 25 -29.95 -4.86 17.10
CA ASN A 25 -31.23 -5.56 16.90
C ASN A 25 -31.66 -5.67 15.41
N HIS A 26 -30.74 -5.60 14.46
CA HIS A 26 -31.06 -5.80 13.04
C HIS A 26 -31.16 -7.29 12.67
N LEU A 27 -31.93 -7.63 11.63
CA LEU A 27 -32.22 -9.00 11.19
C LEU A 27 -31.23 -9.53 10.14
N TYR A 28 -30.01 -8.99 10.11
CA TYR A 28 -28.98 -9.28 9.11
C TYR A 28 -29.43 -9.17 7.64
N SER A 29 -30.51 -8.42 7.35
CA SER A 29 -31.06 -8.34 5.98
C SER A 29 -30.04 -7.78 4.99
N TRP A 30 -29.19 -6.86 5.45
CA TRP A 30 -28.10 -6.29 4.66
C TRP A 30 -27.03 -7.33 4.31
N ASN A 31 -26.58 -8.12 5.29
CA ASN A 31 -25.62 -9.21 5.04
C ASN A 31 -26.20 -10.22 4.04
N ILE A 32 -27.45 -10.66 4.23
CA ILE A 32 -28.10 -11.64 3.35
C ILE A 32 -28.27 -11.07 1.93
N PHE A 33 -28.73 -9.83 1.81
CA PHE A 33 -28.94 -9.18 0.51
C PHE A 33 -27.63 -9.02 -0.26
N LEU A 34 -26.57 -8.58 0.43
CA LEU A 34 -25.27 -8.29 -0.19
C LEU A 34 -24.39 -9.52 -0.37
N ASP A 35 -24.62 -10.63 0.33
CA ASP A 35 -23.89 -11.89 0.16
C ASP A 35 -24.11 -12.44 -1.26
N SER A 36 -23.01 -12.76 -1.95
CA SER A 36 -23.00 -13.24 -3.32
C SER A 36 -23.62 -14.63 -3.49
N SER A 37 -23.70 -15.44 -2.42
CA SER A 37 -24.34 -16.75 -2.43
C SER A 37 -25.88 -16.68 -2.49
N THR A 38 -26.46 -15.55 -2.09
CA THR A 38 -27.90 -15.32 -2.21
C THR A 38 -28.29 -15.23 -3.71
N PRO A 39 -29.41 -15.80 -4.16
CA PRO A 39 -29.79 -15.80 -5.58
C PRO A 39 -30.38 -14.46 -6.05
N ILE A 40 -29.67 -13.35 -5.81
CA ILE A 40 -30.00 -12.00 -6.28
C ILE A 40 -29.02 -11.63 -7.41
N PRO A 41 -29.47 -11.00 -8.51
CA PRO A 41 -28.56 -10.53 -9.54
C PRO A 41 -27.56 -9.48 -9.00
N PRO A 42 -26.26 -9.54 -9.33
CA PRO A 42 -25.26 -8.55 -8.89
C PRO A 42 -25.63 -7.09 -9.22
N THR A 43 -26.24 -6.86 -10.38
CA THR A 43 -26.72 -5.52 -10.78
C THR A 43 -27.78 -5.00 -9.81
N VAL A 44 -28.74 -5.84 -9.41
CA VAL A 44 -29.78 -5.48 -8.46
C VAL A 44 -29.18 -5.13 -7.09
N ARG A 45 -28.15 -5.86 -6.63
CA ARG A 45 -27.44 -5.52 -5.38
C ARG A 45 -26.82 -4.14 -5.45
N LEU A 46 -25.99 -3.92 -6.46
CA LEU A 46 -25.22 -2.70 -6.63
C LEU A 46 -26.13 -1.48 -6.83
N ASP A 47 -27.14 -1.59 -7.69
CA ASP A 47 -28.07 -0.49 -7.97
C ASP A 47 -28.91 -0.15 -6.73
N THR A 48 -29.32 -1.16 -5.96
CA THR A 48 -30.03 -0.95 -4.69
C THR A 48 -29.14 -0.24 -3.67
N LEU A 49 -27.89 -0.67 -3.51
CA LEU A 49 -26.93 -0.04 -2.61
C LEU A 49 -26.69 1.42 -3.00
N LYS A 50 -26.41 1.69 -4.28
CA LYS A 50 -26.22 3.05 -4.80
C LYS A 50 -27.45 3.94 -4.56
N ALA A 51 -28.65 3.41 -4.82
CA ALA A 51 -29.88 4.15 -4.60
C ALA A 51 -30.11 4.47 -3.12
N ILE A 52 -29.70 3.60 -2.19
CA ILE A 52 -29.81 3.87 -0.75
C ILE A 52 -28.79 4.91 -0.30
N VAL A 53 -27.52 4.77 -0.69
CA VAL A 53 -26.43 5.73 -0.37
C VAL A 53 -26.76 7.16 -0.82
N GLN A 54 -27.52 7.30 -1.90
CA GLN A 54 -27.93 8.60 -2.46
C GLN A 54 -29.11 9.25 -1.73
N GLN A 55 -29.76 8.58 -0.76
CA GLN A 55 -30.86 9.19 -0.02
C GLN A 55 -30.38 10.36 0.85
N GLU A 56 -31.24 11.38 0.98
CA GLU A 56 -30.96 12.62 1.72
C GLU A 56 -30.55 12.36 3.17
N ILE A 57 -31.13 11.33 3.80
CA ILE A 57 -30.82 10.98 5.20
C ILE A 57 -29.35 10.61 5.45
N PHE A 58 -28.60 10.26 4.39
CA PHE A 58 -27.18 9.93 4.49
C PHE A 58 -26.26 11.01 3.96
N GLU A 59 -26.79 12.14 3.46
CA GLU A 59 -25.99 13.15 2.76
C GLU A 59 -24.77 13.63 3.55
N ASN A 60 -24.94 13.80 4.87
CA ASN A 60 -23.87 14.27 5.78
C ASN A 60 -22.99 13.14 6.35
N CYS A 61 -23.35 11.88 6.13
CA CYS A 61 -22.65 10.73 6.72
C CYS A 61 -22.40 9.60 5.70
N ARG A 62 -22.37 9.90 4.38
CA ARG A 62 -22.25 8.87 3.33
C ARG A 62 -21.03 7.98 3.51
N ASN A 63 -19.88 8.57 3.86
CA ASN A 63 -18.64 7.81 4.04
C ASN A 63 -18.73 6.85 5.22
N ASP A 64 -19.27 7.31 6.35
CA ASP A 64 -19.47 6.50 7.54
C ASP A 64 -20.51 5.41 7.31
N PHE A 65 -21.61 5.74 6.62
CA PHE A 65 -22.61 4.79 6.18
C PHE A 65 -21.98 3.65 5.35
N ILE A 66 -21.24 4.01 4.29
CA ILE A 66 -20.60 3.02 3.42
C ILE A 66 -19.60 2.16 4.20
N ARG A 67 -18.82 2.78 5.11
CA ARG A 67 -17.86 2.07 5.95
C ARG A 67 -18.57 1.06 6.85
N GLU A 68 -19.61 1.48 7.56
CA GLU A 68 -20.38 0.59 8.44
C GLU A 68 -21.03 -0.56 7.67
N ILE A 69 -21.63 -0.29 6.51
CA ILE A 69 -22.22 -1.37 5.69
C ILE A 69 -21.14 -2.33 5.18
N ALA A 70 -19.99 -1.83 4.70
CA ALA A 70 -18.92 -2.67 4.17
C ALA A 70 -18.35 -3.63 5.22
N PHE A 71 -18.19 -3.15 6.46
CA PHE A 71 -17.62 -3.93 7.56
C PHE A 71 -18.67 -4.59 8.46
N LEU A 72 -19.95 -4.56 8.07
CA LEU A 72 -21.02 -5.24 8.81
C LEU A 72 -20.79 -6.76 8.80
N HIS A 73 -20.79 -7.38 9.98
CA HIS A 73 -20.54 -8.81 10.14
C HIS A 73 -21.84 -9.63 10.13
N ASP A 74 -21.81 -10.79 9.47
CA ASP A 74 -22.88 -11.78 9.57
C ASP A 74 -22.77 -12.60 10.87
N GLN A 75 -23.68 -13.56 11.05
CA GLN A 75 -23.69 -14.47 12.21
C GLN A 75 -22.42 -15.32 12.35
N ASN A 76 -21.63 -15.46 11.29
CA ASN A 76 -20.38 -16.20 11.27
C ASN A 76 -19.14 -15.29 11.40
N GLY A 77 -19.34 -13.99 11.65
CA GLY A 77 -18.25 -13.02 11.75
C GLY A 77 -17.63 -12.66 10.40
N ARG A 78 -18.30 -12.90 9.26
CA ARG A 78 -17.82 -12.51 7.93
C ARG A 78 -18.38 -11.14 7.58
N SER A 79 -17.53 -10.23 7.12
CA SER A 79 -17.97 -8.90 6.68
C SER A 79 -18.65 -8.92 5.32
N VAL A 80 -19.52 -7.94 5.05
CA VAL A 80 -20.11 -7.71 3.72
C VAL A 80 -19.05 -7.59 2.64
N LEU A 81 -17.94 -6.90 2.91
CA LEU A 81 -16.85 -6.73 1.95
C LEU A 81 -16.23 -8.07 1.50
N GLN A 82 -16.21 -9.07 2.40
CA GLN A 82 -15.72 -10.42 2.12
C GLN A 82 -16.73 -11.27 1.34
N THR A 83 -18.04 -11.15 1.60
CA THR A 83 -19.06 -12.06 1.05
C THR A 83 -19.73 -11.53 -0.21
N THR A 84 -19.65 -10.23 -0.48
CA THR A 84 -20.35 -9.62 -1.63
C THR A 84 -19.68 -9.92 -2.97
N ASP A 85 -20.42 -9.66 -4.06
CA ASP A 85 -19.94 -9.89 -5.42
C ASP A 85 -18.86 -8.88 -5.85
N VAL A 86 -18.15 -9.18 -6.94
CA VAL A 86 -17.00 -8.39 -7.42
C VAL A 86 -17.38 -6.93 -7.72
N ALA A 87 -18.55 -6.68 -8.33
CA ALA A 87 -18.94 -5.32 -8.72
C ALA A 87 -19.32 -4.48 -7.50
N THR A 88 -20.05 -5.08 -6.55
CA THR A 88 -20.40 -4.44 -5.27
C THR A 88 -19.17 -4.19 -4.40
N ARG A 89 -18.24 -5.16 -4.32
CA ARG A 89 -16.96 -4.99 -3.60
C ARG A 89 -16.13 -3.86 -4.20
N LYS A 90 -16.04 -3.79 -5.54
CA LYS A 90 -15.34 -2.70 -6.22
C LYS A 90 -15.93 -1.35 -5.84
N TYR A 91 -17.27 -1.23 -5.83
CA TYR A 91 -17.93 0.01 -5.41
C TYR A 91 -17.57 0.39 -3.97
N PHE A 92 -17.61 -0.54 -3.01
CA PHE A 92 -17.18 -0.24 -1.64
C PHE A 92 -15.74 0.26 -1.59
N ASN A 93 -14.81 -0.46 -2.24
CA ASN A 93 -13.41 -0.07 -2.26
C ASN A 93 -13.21 1.33 -2.89
N ASP A 94 -13.85 1.62 -4.02
CA ASP A 94 -13.79 2.92 -4.70
C ASP A 94 -14.30 4.07 -3.82
N GLN A 95 -15.19 3.79 -2.86
CA GLN A 95 -15.73 4.78 -1.93
C GLN A 95 -14.89 4.92 -0.65
N LEU A 96 -14.26 3.83 -0.20
CA LEU A 96 -13.55 3.78 1.08
C LEU A 96 -12.06 4.06 0.98
N PHE A 97 -11.43 3.72 -0.14
CA PHE A 97 -9.99 3.69 -0.28
C PHE A 97 -9.53 4.60 -1.41
N PHE A 98 -8.37 5.24 -1.22
CA PHE A 98 -7.76 6.06 -2.26
C PHE A 98 -7.43 5.20 -3.49
N CYS A 99 -7.90 5.63 -4.66
CA CYS A 99 -7.87 4.85 -5.91
C CYS A 99 -8.52 3.46 -5.82
N GLY A 100 -9.47 3.26 -4.89
CA GLY A 100 -10.09 1.95 -4.66
C GLY A 100 -9.14 0.89 -4.10
N ARG A 101 -7.99 1.29 -3.56
CA ARG A 101 -6.89 0.38 -3.23
C ARG A 101 -6.16 0.70 -1.93
N TYR A 102 -5.91 1.97 -1.65
CA TYR A 102 -5.08 2.39 -0.53
C TYR A 102 -5.93 2.89 0.63
N GLU A 103 -5.91 2.15 1.72
CA GLU A 103 -6.46 2.61 3.00
C GLU A 103 -5.38 3.43 3.70
N ILE A 104 -5.44 4.75 3.53
CA ILE A 104 -4.49 5.67 4.17
C ILE A 104 -4.81 5.74 5.66
N TYR A 105 -3.77 5.57 6.49
CA TYR A 105 -3.91 5.61 7.94
C TYR A 105 -4.36 7.00 8.40
N ASP A 106 -5.41 7.05 9.22
CA ASP A 106 -5.93 8.29 9.79
C ASP A 106 -5.07 8.75 10.98
N GLY A 107 -3.92 9.32 10.64
CA GLY A 107 -2.95 9.84 11.59
C GLY A 107 -2.01 10.84 10.93
N PRO A 108 -1.11 11.46 11.70
CA PRO A 108 -0.18 12.42 11.15
C PRO A 108 0.69 11.77 10.06
N PRO A 109 1.01 12.50 8.97
CA PRO A 109 1.96 12.00 7.98
C PRO A 109 3.29 11.61 8.63
N ILE A 110 3.93 10.57 8.08
CA ILE A 110 5.26 10.12 8.49
C ILE A 110 6.29 11.25 8.27
N HIS A 111 6.15 11.98 7.17
CA HIS A 111 7.03 13.08 6.81
C HIS A 111 6.28 14.14 5.99
N VAL A 112 6.62 15.42 6.22
CA VAL A 112 6.08 16.56 5.46
C VAL A 112 7.23 17.51 5.15
N SER A 113 7.34 17.91 3.88
CA SER A 113 8.24 18.95 3.41
C SER A 113 7.58 19.81 2.33
N SER A 114 8.32 20.82 1.84
CA SER A 114 7.85 21.66 0.74
C SER A 114 7.65 20.87 -0.55
N THR A 115 8.36 19.76 -0.76
CA THR A 115 8.36 18.99 -2.02
C THR A 115 7.70 17.61 -1.90
N ALA A 116 7.52 17.07 -0.70
CA ALA A 116 6.91 15.76 -0.51
C ALA A 116 6.10 15.61 0.78
N VAL A 117 5.10 14.74 0.74
CA VAL A 117 4.34 14.25 1.90
C VAL A 117 4.38 12.73 1.88
N VAL A 118 4.70 12.11 3.02
CA VAL A 118 4.77 10.64 3.14
C VAL A 118 3.77 10.19 4.19
N VAL A 119 2.92 9.22 3.84
CA VAL A 119 1.91 8.65 4.73
C VAL A 119 2.04 7.12 4.83
N HIS A 120 1.57 6.58 5.94
CA HIS A 120 1.33 5.15 6.09
C HIS A 120 -0.01 4.79 5.44
N ALA A 121 -0.04 3.71 4.67
CA ALA A 121 -1.27 3.15 4.13
C ALA A 121 -1.22 1.62 4.14
N PHE A 122 -2.39 1.00 3.97
CA PHE A 122 -2.51 -0.40 3.61
C PHE A 122 -2.90 -0.54 2.14
N ASP A 123 -2.19 -1.40 1.42
CA ASP A 123 -2.46 -1.73 0.04
C ASP A 123 -3.28 -3.04 -0.03
N HIS A 124 -4.54 -2.90 -0.43
CA HIS A 124 -5.49 -4.01 -0.60
C HIS A 124 -5.41 -4.68 -1.98
N GLY A 125 -4.69 -4.09 -2.94
CA GLY A 125 -4.66 -4.53 -4.33
C GLY A 125 -3.34 -5.17 -4.78
N ILE A 126 -2.26 -5.02 -4.00
CA ILE A 126 -0.92 -5.42 -4.42
C ILE A 126 -0.78 -6.91 -4.73
N PHE A 127 -1.40 -7.79 -3.94
CA PHE A 127 -1.28 -9.24 -4.14
C PHE A 127 -1.89 -9.66 -5.48
N LYS A 128 -3.12 -9.22 -5.75
CA LYS A 128 -3.77 -9.46 -7.03
C LYS A 128 -2.99 -8.84 -8.20
N GLN A 129 -2.53 -7.60 -8.06
CA GLN A 129 -1.78 -6.94 -9.14
C GLN A 129 -0.49 -7.70 -9.48
N ILE A 130 0.27 -8.14 -8.47
CA ILE A 130 1.50 -8.91 -8.67
C ILE A 130 1.19 -10.30 -9.24
N PHE A 131 0.12 -10.97 -8.76
CA PHE A 131 -0.34 -12.22 -9.34
C PHE A 131 -0.65 -12.06 -10.82
N ASP A 132 -1.48 -11.09 -11.20
CA ASP A 132 -1.87 -10.85 -12.59
C ASP A 132 -0.66 -10.49 -13.48
N GLN A 133 0.40 -9.88 -12.92
CA GLN A 133 1.65 -9.57 -13.64
C GLN A 133 2.53 -10.80 -13.94
N HIS A 134 2.46 -11.84 -13.11
CA HIS A 134 3.35 -13.01 -13.20
C HIS A 134 2.64 -14.32 -13.53
N ALA A 135 1.31 -14.37 -13.41
CA ALA A 135 0.52 -15.52 -13.76
C ALA A 135 0.36 -15.65 -15.28
N VAL A 136 0.38 -16.89 -15.77
CA VAL A 136 0.13 -17.22 -17.16
C VAL A 136 -1.14 -18.06 -17.22
N ASN A 137 -2.12 -17.61 -18.00
CA ASN A 137 -3.44 -18.25 -18.11
C ASN A 137 -4.17 -18.45 -16.76
N GLY A 138 -3.97 -17.52 -15.81
CA GLY A 138 -4.63 -17.57 -14.49
C GLY A 138 -3.95 -18.49 -13.47
N SER A 139 -2.77 -19.02 -13.78
CA SER A 139 -1.98 -19.84 -12.86
C SER A 139 -0.56 -19.31 -12.73
N LEU A 140 -0.01 -19.38 -11.52
CA LEU A 140 1.32 -18.91 -11.18
C LEU A 140 2.29 -20.10 -11.11
N SER A 141 3.32 -20.10 -11.96
CA SER A 141 4.39 -21.09 -11.90
C SER A 141 5.30 -20.84 -10.69
N ARG A 142 6.22 -21.77 -10.41
CA ARG A 142 7.25 -21.57 -9.36
C ARG A 142 8.10 -20.32 -9.60
N ASP A 143 8.58 -20.12 -10.82
CA ASP A 143 9.36 -18.92 -11.17
C ASP A 143 8.55 -17.64 -10.98
N GLY A 144 7.26 -17.68 -11.33
CA GLY A 144 6.34 -16.56 -11.11
C GLY A 144 6.14 -16.28 -9.61
N PHE A 145 5.97 -17.33 -8.81
CA PHE A 145 5.86 -17.24 -7.36
C PHE A 145 7.13 -16.67 -6.72
N ASP A 146 8.31 -17.10 -7.15
CA ASP A 146 9.58 -16.58 -6.68
C ASP A 146 9.72 -15.08 -7.00
N ALA A 147 9.32 -14.67 -8.20
CA ALA A 147 9.30 -13.25 -8.58
C ALA A 147 8.33 -12.44 -7.69
N CYS A 148 7.12 -12.93 -7.46
CA CYS A 148 6.15 -12.32 -6.56
C CYS A 148 6.71 -12.18 -5.13
N ALA A 149 7.26 -13.26 -4.59
CA ALA A 149 7.84 -13.31 -3.26
C ALA A 149 9.03 -12.36 -3.12
N GLN A 150 9.86 -12.20 -4.16
CA GLN A 150 10.97 -11.23 -4.17
C GLN A 150 10.51 -9.77 -4.22
N ILE A 151 9.35 -9.47 -4.80
CA ILE A 151 8.76 -8.12 -4.79
C ILE A 151 8.19 -7.82 -3.40
N LEU A 152 7.51 -8.79 -2.80
CA LEU A 152 6.83 -8.66 -1.51
C LEU A 152 7.79 -8.77 -0.31
N SER A 153 8.85 -9.56 -0.42
CA SER A 153 9.84 -9.79 0.63
C SER A 153 11.02 -8.83 0.49
N GLN A 154 11.43 -8.17 1.58
CA GLN A 154 12.71 -7.45 1.62
C GLN A 154 13.84 -8.25 2.28
N LYS A 155 13.58 -9.52 2.64
CA LYS A 155 14.54 -10.41 3.33
C LYS A 155 15.54 -11.03 2.34
N LYS A 156 16.82 -11.03 2.75
CA LYS A 156 17.95 -11.66 2.03
C LYS A 156 17.86 -13.20 1.95
N SER A 157 17.05 -13.86 2.77
CA SER A 157 16.97 -15.34 2.84
C SER A 157 15.83 -15.93 1.99
N ALA A 158 15.37 -15.20 0.97
CA ALA A 158 14.25 -15.62 0.15
C ALA A 158 14.54 -16.92 -0.64
N GLU A 159 15.79 -17.21 -0.98
CA GLU A 159 16.13 -18.35 -1.83
C GLU A 159 15.86 -19.72 -1.17
N GLU A 160 16.04 -19.85 0.15
CA GLU A 160 15.77 -21.12 0.86
C GLU A 160 14.35 -21.21 1.43
N ILE A 161 13.68 -20.09 1.72
CA ILE A 161 12.34 -20.06 2.35
C ILE A 161 11.22 -20.13 1.30
N VAL A 162 11.42 -19.57 0.10
CA VAL A 162 10.35 -19.42 -0.90
C VAL A 162 10.07 -20.74 -1.64
N SER A 163 11.11 -21.52 -1.97
CA SER A 163 10.91 -22.79 -2.69
C SER A 163 10.09 -23.81 -1.88
N SER A 164 10.31 -23.90 -0.55
CA SER A 164 9.53 -24.80 0.31
C SER A 164 8.09 -24.34 0.51
N ASP A 165 7.83 -23.02 0.46
CA ASP A 165 6.48 -22.51 0.62
C ASP A 165 5.63 -22.88 -0.61
N PHE A 166 6.15 -22.80 -1.84
CA PHE A 166 5.38 -23.16 -3.03
C PHE A 166 4.72 -24.55 -2.93
N ASP A 167 5.49 -25.55 -2.53
CA ASP A 167 5.03 -26.95 -2.42
C ASP A 167 3.97 -27.16 -1.32
N ILE A 168 3.96 -26.31 -0.29
CA ILE A 168 2.95 -26.35 0.77
C ILE A 168 1.58 -25.86 0.25
N TYR A 169 1.60 -24.86 -0.64
CA TYR A 169 0.38 -24.22 -1.14
C TYR A 169 -0.12 -24.83 -2.45
N ASP A 170 0.71 -25.51 -3.25
CA ASP A 170 0.27 -26.32 -4.40
C ASP A 170 -0.30 -27.65 -3.92
N LYS A 171 -1.50 -27.59 -3.31
CA LYS A 171 -2.17 -28.76 -2.73
C LYS A 171 -2.48 -29.83 -3.77
N SER A 172 -2.59 -29.43 -5.03
CA SER A 172 -2.87 -30.32 -6.16
C SER A 172 -1.63 -30.97 -6.75
N ALA A 173 -0.43 -30.55 -6.34
CA ALA A 173 0.85 -30.90 -6.96
C ALA A 173 0.84 -30.69 -8.50
N SER A 174 0.15 -29.64 -8.96
CA SER A 174 0.02 -29.33 -10.38
C SER A 174 1.26 -28.66 -10.97
N GLY A 175 2.19 -28.21 -10.12
CA GLY A 175 3.31 -27.36 -10.49
C GLY A 175 2.91 -25.89 -10.68
N SER A 176 1.71 -25.50 -10.26
CA SER A 176 1.19 -24.13 -10.39
C SER A 176 0.23 -23.78 -9.26
N LEU A 177 0.14 -22.49 -8.92
CA LEU A 177 -0.81 -21.96 -7.94
C LEU A 177 -1.94 -21.20 -8.62
N THR A 178 -3.16 -21.44 -8.19
CA THR A 178 -4.32 -20.60 -8.51
C THR A 178 -4.27 -19.27 -7.76
N GLU A 179 -5.04 -18.28 -8.21
CA GLU A 179 -5.18 -16.99 -7.49
C GLU A 179 -5.61 -17.19 -6.03
N VAL A 180 -6.45 -18.19 -5.75
CA VAL A 180 -6.94 -18.50 -4.40
C VAL A 180 -5.81 -19.03 -3.51
N GLU A 181 -5.01 -19.97 -4.02
CA GLU A 181 -3.88 -20.53 -3.27
C GLU A 181 -2.81 -19.48 -3.00
N TYR A 182 -2.51 -18.65 -4.00
CA TYR A 182 -1.56 -17.55 -3.86
C TYR A 182 -2.04 -16.49 -2.85
N ASN A 183 -3.32 -16.07 -2.91
CA ASN A 183 -3.87 -15.13 -1.93
C ASN A 183 -3.83 -15.71 -0.51
N HIS A 184 -4.07 -17.01 -0.35
CA HIS A 184 -3.97 -17.68 0.94
C HIS A 184 -2.52 -17.66 1.48
N TYR A 185 -1.53 -17.87 0.62
CA TYR A 185 -0.12 -17.69 0.96
C TYR A 185 0.17 -16.26 1.44
N CYS A 186 -0.24 -15.25 0.68
CA CYS A 186 -0.04 -13.85 1.03
C CYS A 186 -0.69 -13.51 2.38
N GLU A 187 -1.93 -13.95 2.60
CA GLU A 187 -2.66 -13.71 3.84
C GLU A 187 -1.97 -14.33 5.05
N GLN A 188 -1.50 -15.58 4.94
CA GLN A 188 -0.80 -16.24 6.04
C GLN A 188 0.57 -15.61 6.36
N LYS A 189 1.32 -15.16 5.34
CA LYS A 189 2.71 -14.71 5.52
C LYS A 189 2.83 -13.21 5.77
N LEU A 190 1.95 -12.41 5.16
CA LEU A 190 2.04 -10.95 5.13
C LEU A 190 0.79 -10.27 5.72
N GLY A 191 -0.26 -11.05 6.02
CA GLY A 191 -1.58 -10.54 6.38
C GLY A 191 -2.47 -10.28 5.15
N SER A 192 -3.74 -9.96 5.39
CA SER A 192 -4.72 -9.74 4.32
C SER A 192 -4.47 -8.51 3.44
N LYS A 193 -3.56 -7.63 3.86
CA LYS A 193 -3.18 -6.38 3.17
C LYS A 193 -1.73 -6.02 3.50
N LEU A 194 -1.03 -5.37 2.56
CA LEU A 194 0.37 -4.99 2.75
C LEU A 194 0.50 -3.60 3.36
N ARG A 195 1.39 -3.43 4.34
CA ARG A 195 1.73 -2.11 4.90
C ARG A 195 2.70 -1.39 3.98
N VAL A 196 2.32 -0.20 3.52
CA VAL A 196 3.10 0.59 2.58
C VAL A 196 3.29 2.03 3.06
N ALA A 197 4.37 2.66 2.60
CA ALA A 197 4.54 4.09 2.62
C ALA A 197 4.17 4.66 1.24
N MET A 198 3.31 5.67 1.22
CA MET A 198 2.98 6.43 0.02
C MET A 198 3.65 7.80 0.09
N LYS A 199 4.58 8.06 -0.84
CA LYS A 199 5.28 9.35 -0.98
C LYS A 199 4.64 10.13 -2.11
N PHE A 200 3.89 11.17 -1.75
CA PHE A 200 3.31 12.16 -2.66
C PHE A 200 4.34 13.26 -2.92
N MET A 201 4.63 13.56 -4.17
CA MET A 201 5.68 14.46 -4.63
C MET A 201 5.08 15.58 -5.48
N ARG A 202 5.57 16.80 -5.25
CA ARG A 202 5.14 18.01 -5.96
C ARG A 202 5.72 18.09 -7.36
N ASN A 203 7.00 17.78 -7.50
CA ASN A 203 7.78 18.08 -8.70
C ASN A 203 7.92 16.85 -9.60
N ARG A 204 7.48 16.98 -10.86
CA ARG A 204 7.56 15.90 -11.86
C ARG A 204 8.99 15.46 -12.15
N ASP A 205 9.92 16.40 -12.21
CA ASP A 205 11.31 16.11 -12.54
C ASP A 205 11.99 15.27 -11.45
N GLU A 206 11.68 15.55 -10.18
CA GLU A 206 12.17 14.76 -9.04
C GLU A 206 11.61 13.35 -9.05
N TYR A 207 10.30 13.21 -9.24
CA TYR A 207 9.64 11.93 -9.42
C TYR A 207 10.24 11.11 -10.57
N THR A 208 10.49 11.76 -11.71
CA THR A 208 11.06 11.10 -12.89
C THR A 208 12.49 10.64 -12.62
N ARG A 209 13.34 11.51 -12.03
CA ARG A 209 14.71 11.14 -11.66
C ARG A 209 14.75 10.00 -10.66
N GLU A 210 13.88 10.02 -9.65
CA GLU A 210 13.76 8.95 -8.66
C GLU A 210 13.52 7.59 -9.33
N ILE A 211 12.57 7.52 -10.27
CA ILE A 211 12.24 6.28 -11.00
C ILE A 211 13.39 5.88 -11.93
N GLU A 212 13.91 6.81 -12.73
CA GLU A 212 14.96 6.52 -13.71
C GLU A 212 16.25 6.03 -13.02
N MET A 213 16.65 6.65 -11.91
CA MET A 213 17.86 6.25 -11.18
C MET A 213 17.72 4.88 -10.52
N ARG A 214 16.49 4.42 -10.27
CA ARG A 214 16.21 3.08 -9.76
C ARG A 214 16.21 2.03 -10.87
N LYS A 215 16.11 2.41 -12.14
CA LYS A 215 16.20 1.45 -13.25
C LYS A 215 17.58 0.81 -13.27
N GLY A 216 17.62 -0.52 -13.37
CA GLY A 216 18.86 -1.29 -13.29
C GLY A 216 19.29 -1.64 -11.86
N LEU A 217 18.77 -0.94 -10.84
CA LEU A 217 19.02 -1.26 -9.44
C LEU A 217 18.11 -2.37 -8.88
N HIS A 218 17.34 -3.05 -9.72
CA HIS A 218 16.41 -4.11 -9.30
C HIS A 218 17.12 -5.33 -8.67
N LYS A 219 18.39 -5.55 -9.00
CA LYS A 219 19.22 -6.65 -8.45
C LYS A 219 19.88 -6.27 -7.14
N THR A 220 20.11 -4.99 -6.90
CA THR A 220 20.68 -4.52 -5.64
C THR A 220 19.59 -4.50 -4.57
N GLN A 221 20.00 -4.82 -3.35
CA GLN A 221 19.17 -4.69 -2.17
C GLN A 221 19.48 -3.36 -1.45
N SER A 222 20.33 -2.51 -2.01
CA SER A 222 20.83 -1.33 -1.31
C SER A 222 19.80 -0.22 -1.20
N VAL A 223 18.85 -0.16 -2.12
CA VAL A 223 17.76 0.82 -2.14
C VAL A 223 16.44 0.11 -1.88
N VAL A 224 15.54 0.71 -1.08
CA VAL A 224 14.20 0.17 -0.85
C VAL A 224 13.46 0.03 -2.18
N LYS A 225 12.88 -1.13 -2.48
CA LYS A 225 12.17 -1.35 -3.76
C LYS A 225 10.91 -0.48 -3.86
N LEU A 226 10.60 -0.03 -5.08
CA LEU A 226 9.28 0.52 -5.40
C LEU A 226 8.30 -0.63 -5.65
N LEU A 227 7.08 -0.48 -5.15
CA LEU A 227 5.98 -1.42 -5.40
C LEU A 227 5.18 -0.99 -6.62
N SER A 228 4.57 -1.96 -7.30
CA SER A 228 3.56 -1.70 -8.32
C SER A 228 2.42 -0.89 -7.72
N MET A 229 2.03 0.20 -8.37
CA MET A 229 1.00 1.12 -7.86
C MET A 229 -0.24 1.19 -8.76
N ALA A 230 -1.28 1.88 -8.28
CA ALA A 230 -2.41 2.27 -9.12
C ALA A 230 -1.93 3.13 -10.31
N SER A 231 -2.71 3.17 -11.38
CA SER A 231 -2.31 3.92 -12.57
C SER A 231 -2.14 5.41 -12.25
N GLU A 232 -1.20 6.09 -12.91
CA GLU A 232 -1.03 7.55 -12.75
C GLU A 232 -2.33 8.31 -13.07
N THR A 233 -3.13 7.79 -13.99
CA THR A 233 -4.46 8.34 -14.32
C THR A 233 -5.45 8.24 -13.18
N ASP A 234 -5.49 7.12 -12.47
CA ASP A 234 -6.37 6.94 -11.31
C ASP A 234 -5.92 7.84 -10.17
N ILE A 235 -4.61 7.86 -9.87
CA ILE A 235 -4.03 8.73 -8.84
C ILE A 235 -4.39 10.19 -9.09
N ARG A 236 -4.16 10.69 -10.31
CA ARG A 236 -4.46 12.08 -10.66
C ARG A 236 -5.95 12.42 -10.54
N SER A 237 -6.83 11.49 -10.89
CA SER A 237 -8.28 11.71 -10.82
C SER A 237 -8.80 11.71 -9.38
N ASN A 238 -8.16 10.95 -8.49
CA ASN A 238 -8.59 10.80 -7.11
C ASN A 238 -7.91 11.78 -6.15
N ILE A 239 -6.74 12.35 -6.49
CA ILE A 239 -5.97 13.18 -5.56
C ILE A 239 -6.70 14.46 -5.14
N GLN A 240 -7.58 14.99 -6.00
CA GLN A 240 -8.39 16.17 -5.71
C GLN A 240 -9.43 15.95 -4.60
N HIS A 241 -9.77 14.69 -4.34
CA HIS A 241 -10.72 14.29 -3.29
C HIS A 241 -10.01 13.79 -2.03
N LEU A 242 -8.67 13.71 -2.05
CA LEU A 242 -7.89 13.23 -0.92
C LEU A 242 -7.56 14.37 0.04
N THR A 243 -8.09 14.24 1.26
CA THR A 243 -7.74 15.10 2.39
C THR A 243 -7.13 14.22 3.48
N LEU A 244 -5.94 14.57 3.95
CA LEU A 244 -5.26 13.86 5.03
C LEU A 244 -5.58 14.49 6.38
N HIS A 245 -5.16 13.81 7.45
CA HIS A 245 -5.23 14.28 8.82
C HIS A 245 -4.82 15.76 8.96
N GLY A 246 -5.67 16.55 9.62
CA GLY A 246 -5.46 18.00 9.79
C GLY A 246 -5.79 18.81 8.54
N ASP A 247 -6.73 18.35 7.73
CA ASP A 247 -7.23 19.00 6.50
C ASP A 247 -6.14 19.29 5.44
N MET A 248 -5.09 18.46 5.43
CA MET A 248 -3.99 18.63 4.49
C MET A 248 -4.41 18.14 3.09
N ASN A 249 -4.48 19.09 2.17
CA ASN A 249 -4.83 18.84 0.77
C ASN A 249 -3.58 18.45 -0.05
N LEU A 250 -3.68 17.35 -0.81
CA LEU A 250 -2.58 16.81 -1.61
C LEU A 250 -2.63 17.13 -3.12
N THR A 251 -3.54 18.00 -3.57
CA THR A 251 -3.67 18.39 -5.00
C THR A 251 -2.35 18.90 -5.62
N HIS A 252 -1.50 19.53 -4.83
CA HIS A 252 -0.18 20.02 -5.26
C HIS A 252 0.92 18.94 -5.27
N TYR A 253 0.60 17.69 -4.93
CA TYR A 253 1.54 16.57 -4.86
C TYR A 253 1.10 15.39 -5.74
N PRO A 254 0.90 15.60 -7.06
CA PRO A 254 0.23 14.63 -7.94
C PRO A 254 1.05 13.38 -8.28
N HIS A 255 2.36 13.38 -7.98
CA HIS A 255 3.25 12.29 -8.34
C HIS A 255 3.48 11.38 -7.14
N VAL A 256 3.09 10.10 -7.24
CA VAL A 256 3.09 9.20 -6.08
C VAL A 256 4.07 8.06 -6.30
N LEU A 257 4.78 7.69 -5.24
CA LEU A 257 5.56 6.47 -5.16
C LEU A 257 5.05 5.62 -4.01
N VAL A 258 5.00 4.31 -4.23
CA VAL A 258 4.62 3.34 -3.21
C VAL A 258 5.82 2.46 -2.93
N MET A 259 6.16 2.31 -1.64
CA MET A 259 7.25 1.46 -1.18
C MET A 259 6.79 0.71 0.08
N PRO A 260 7.38 -0.43 0.43
CA PRO A 260 6.97 -1.11 1.65
C PRO A 260 7.31 -0.23 2.87
N LEU A 261 6.48 -0.31 3.91
CA LEU A 261 6.66 0.52 5.09
C LEU A 261 7.92 0.11 5.85
N ALA A 262 8.78 1.09 6.14
CA ALA A 262 9.96 0.90 6.97
C ALA A 262 9.65 0.95 8.47
N ASP A 263 10.54 0.40 9.29
CA ASP A 263 10.43 0.48 10.75
C ASP A 263 10.67 1.91 11.23
N ARG A 264 11.82 2.48 10.86
CA ARG A 264 12.27 3.82 11.26
C ARG A 264 13.33 4.36 10.30
N SER A 265 13.46 5.69 10.26
CA SER A 265 14.65 6.34 9.69
C SER A 265 15.85 6.22 10.63
N LEU A 266 17.07 6.35 10.10
CA LEU A 266 18.29 6.40 10.93
C LEU A 266 18.28 7.60 11.87
N GLU A 267 17.66 8.72 11.47
CA GLU A 267 17.44 9.88 12.35
C GLU A 267 16.56 9.51 13.55
N ASP A 268 15.44 8.82 13.31
CA ASP A 268 14.56 8.36 14.38
C ASP A 268 15.24 7.34 15.30
N ILE A 269 16.02 6.41 14.74
CA ILE A 269 16.80 5.44 15.53
C ILE A 269 17.78 6.19 16.43
N TYR A 270 18.53 7.14 15.87
CA TYR A 270 19.50 7.92 16.63
C TYR A 270 18.83 8.70 17.78
N LEU A 271 17.72 9.38 17.51
CA LEU A 271 17.04 10.23 18.49
C LEU A 271 16.26 9.45 19.55
N LYS A 272 15.56 8.39 19.14
CA LYS A 272 14.57 7.68 19.99
C LYS A 272 15.11 6.38 20.58
N GLU A 273 15.96 5.65 19.86
CA GLU A 273 16.54 4.38 20.34
C GLU A 273 17.89 4.58 21.03
N ARG A 274 18.58 5.70 20.76
CA ARG A 274 19.86 6.08 21.38
C ARG A 274 20.89 4.93 21.35
N PRO A 275 21.26 4.47 20.14
CA PRO A 275 22.14 3.33 19.97
C PRO A 275 23.52 3.58 20.60
N ASN A 276 24.13 2.53 21.17
CA ASN A 276 25.48 2.58 21.68
C ASN A 276 26.54 2.49 20.55
N ASP A 277 27.81 2.70 20.88
CA ASP A 277 28.91 2.74 19.92
C ASP A 277 29.02 1.48 19.04
N ASN A 278 28.74 0.30 19.61
CA ASN A 278 28.77 -0.95 18.85
C ASN A 278 27.62 -1.02 17.84
N GLN A 279 26.42 -0.60 18.24
CA GLN A 279 25.27 -0.53 17.33
C GLN A 279 25.51 0.50 16.23
N ILE A 280 26.08 1.67 16.58
CA ILE A 280 26.45 2.70 15.60
C ILE A 280 27.47 2.14 14.60
N ARG A 281 28.51 1.45 15.06
CA ARG A 281 29.52 0.83 14.19
C ARG A 281 28.91 -0.19 13.24
N ASN A 282 28.01 -1.06 13.73
CA ASN A 282 27.32 -2.04 12.90
C ASN A 282 26.46 -1.36 11.83
N MET A 283 25.69 -0.34 12.20
CA MET A 283 24.87 0.40 11.23
C MET A 283 25.72 1.14 10.19
N LEU A 284 26.84 1.75 10.60
CA LEU A 284 27.77 2.40 9.68
C LEU A 284 28.42 1.40 8.71
N GLN A 285 28.75 0.20 9.19
CA GLN A 285 29.24 -0.86 8.32
C GLN A 285 28.17 -1.27 7.30
N GLU A 286 26.93 -1.49 7.71
CA GLU A 286 25.83 -1.78 6.77
C GLU A 286 25.69 -0.66 5.74
N ILE A 287 25.68 0.61 6.16
CA ILE A 287 25.56 1.76 5.25
C ILE A 287 26.73 1.79 4.25
N ALA A 288 27.96 1.50 4.70
CA ALA A 288 29.12 1.44 3.81
C ALA A 288 28.99 0.31 2.77
N GLU A 289 28.43 -0.84 3.16
CA GLU A 289 28.13 -1.94 2.23
C GLU A 289 27.05 -1.53 1.20
N LEU A 290 26.00 -0.81 1.61
CA LEU A 290 24.98 -0.30 0.69
C LEU A 290 25.57 0.67 -0.34
N LEU A 291 26.43 1.58 0.13
CA LEU A 291 27.11 2.55 -0.73
C LEU A 291 28.09 1.88 -1.69
N LYS A 292 28.82 0.86 -1.22
CA LYS A 292 29.72 0.07 -2.06
C LYS A 292 28.95 -0.58 -3.21
N ASP A 293 27.85 -1.27 -2.92
CA ASP A 293 27.01 -1.92 -3.92
C ASP A 293 26.39 -0.89 -4.89
N LEU A 294 25.98 0.28 -4.40
CA LEU A 294 25.52 1.37 -5.26
C LEU A 294 26.61 1.87 -6.23
N HIS A 295 27.85 2.03 -5.73
CA HIS A 295 29.00 2.43 -6.54
C HIS A 295 29.44 1.34 -7.54
N GLU A 296 29.34 0.06 -7.19
CA GLU A 296 29.57 -1.06 -8.11
C GLU A 296 28.57 -1.06 -9.28
N ASN A 297 27.38 -0.49 -9.07
CA ASN A 297 26.40 -0.22 -10.12
C ASN A 297 26.60 1.15 -10.82
N CYS A 298 27.76 1.79 -10.62
CA CYS A 298 28.12 3.09 -11.18
C CYS A 298 27.13 4.22 -10.80
N VAL A 299 26.53 4.18 -9.62
CA VAL A 299 25.62 5.21 -9.10
C VAL A 299 26.16 5.82 -7.82
N VAL A 300 26.09 7.14 -7.69
CA VAL A 300 26.34 7.90 -6.46
C VAL A 300 25.00 8.47 -5.98
N HIS A 301 24.67 8.32 -4.70
CA HIS A 301 23.37 8.74 -4.15
C HIS A 301 23.14 10.26 -4.22
N GLY A 302 24.17 11.08 -3.99
CA GLY A 302 24.10 12.54 -4.13
C GLY A 302 23.38 13.32 -3.00
N ASP A 303 22.66 12.66 -2.08
CA ASP A 303 22.02 13.29 -0.93
C ASP A 303 22.01 12.38 0.31
N MET A 304 23.20 11.96 0.74
CA MET A 304 23.35 11.11 1.92
C MET A 304 23.06 11.90 3.20
N LYS A 305 22.00 11.51 3.91
CA LYS A 305 21.62 12.05 5.22
C LYS A 305 20.88 10.99 6.02
N LYS A 306 20.82 11.15 7.35
CA LYS A 306 20.14 10.19 8.26
C LYS A 306 18.66 9.95 7.91
N LEU A 307 17.99 10.93 7.31
CA LEU A 307 16.60 10.78 6.84
C LEU A 307 16.47 9.88 5.59
N ASN A 308 17.52 9.76 4.79
CA ASN A 308 17.52 8.97 3.55
C ASN A 308 18.01 7.52 3.76
N ILE A 309 18.14 7.11 5.03
CA ILE A 309 18.51 5.75 5.43
C ILE A 309 17.39 5.23 6.31
N LEU A 310 16.79 4.11 5.90
CA LEU A 310 15.70 3.46 6.61
C LEU A 310 16.14 2.09 7.12
N ARG A 311 15.65 1.69 8.29
CA ARG A 311 15.67 0.31 8.73
C ARG A 311 14.42 -0.39 8.20
N VAL A 312 14.61 -1.42 7.38
CA VAL A 312 13.54 -2.26 6.85
C VAL A 312 13.91 -3.72 7.05
N ASP A 313 13.00 -4.50 7.64
CA ASP A 313 13.26 -5.89 8.03
C ASP A 313 14.57 -6.03 8.83
N SER A 314 14.78 -5.13 9.80
CA SER A 314 16.00 -5.07 10.64
C SER A 314 17.33 -4.80 9.93
N ARG A 315 17.34 -4.37 8.65
CA ARG A 315 18.55 -3.99 7.92
C ARG A 315 18.45 -2.55 7.40
N MET A 316 19.60 -1.89 7.25
CA MET A 316 19.65 -0.56 6.64
C MET A 316 19.40 -0.65 5.13
N ARG A 317 18.70 0.34 4.60
CA ARG A 317 18.38 0.54 3.18
C ARG A 317 18.38 2.03 2.83
N LEU A 318 18.76 2.37 1.61
CA LEU A 318 18.74 3.73 1.08
C LEU A 318 17.38 4.06 0.45
N ILE A 319 17.02 5.34 0.46
CA ILE A 319 15.85 5.92 -0.23
C ILE A 319 16.23 7.27 -0.84
N ASP A 320 15.35 7.84 -1.66
CA ASP A 320 15.49 9.21 -2.21
C ASP A 320 16.69 9.35 -3.18
N MET A 321 16.54 8.70 -4.33
CA MET A 321 17.47 8.68 -5.45
C MET A 321 17.29 9.87 -6.41
N ASP A 322 16.45 10.87 -6.10
CA ASP A 322 16.15 12.01 -6.98
C ASP A 322 17.35 12.95 -7.22
N ALA A 323 18.35 12.89 -6.34
CA ALA A 323 19.63 13.59 -6.41
C ALA A 323 20.79 12.68 -6.88
N ALA A 324 20.51 11.40 -7.14
CA ALA A 324 21.54 10.45 -7.54
C ALA A 324 22.03 10.71 -8.97
N ALA A 325 23.28 10.35 -9.21
CA ALA A 325 23.95 10.54 -10.49
C ALA A 325 24.78 9.31 -10.84
N LYS A 326 25.02 9.09 -12.13
CA LYS A 326 25.99 8.08 -12.57
C LYS A 326 27.40 8.56 -12.26
N VAL A 327 28.29 7.64 -11.88
CA VAL A 327 29.70 7.94 -11.66
C VAL A 327 30.28 8.63 -12.92
N GLY A 328 30.98 9.74 -12.72
CA GLY A 328 31.54 10.56 -13.80
C GLY A 328 30.59 11.59 -14.41
N HIS A 329 29.35 11.69 -13.95
CA HIS A 329 28.45 12.82 -14.24
C HIS A 329 28.38 13.75 -13.03
N ASP A 330 28.04 15.02 -13.28
CA ASP A 330 27.91 16.01 -12.22
C ASP A 330 26.89 15.55 -11.17
N VAL A 331 27.33 15.52 -9.91
CA VAL A 331 26.49 15.18 -8.75
C VAL A 331 25.78 16.44 -8.28
N GLY A 332 24.48 16.35 -8.02
CA GLY A 332 23.76 17.39 -7.29
C GLY A 332 23.11 18.48 -8.15
N ALA A 333 21.99 18.14 -8.80
CA ALA A 333 21.03 19.16 -9.27
C ALA A 333 20.40 19.97 -8.10
N LYS A 334 20.65 19.56 -6.84
CA LYS A 334 20.24 20.23 -5.61
C LYS A 334 21.45 20.36 -4.68
N PHE A 335 21.82 21.59 -4.34
CA PHE A 335 22.75 21.88 -3.25
C PHE A 335 21.94 21.99 -1.95
N SER A 336 22.15 21.05 -1.03
CA SER A 336 21.73 21.17 0.37
C SER A 336 22.92 21.70 1.16
N SER A 337 22.70 22.70 2.01
CA SER A 337 23.75 23.34 2.82
C SER A 337 24.44 22.40 3.84
N GLY A 338 24.02 21.13 3.91
CA GLY A 338 24.57 20.12 4.81
C GLY A 338 25.50 19.08 4.18
N ASN A 339 25.61 19.00 2.85
CA ASN A 339 26.39 17.97 2.16
C ASN A 339 27.44 18.58 1.22
N LEU A 340 28.71 18.52 1.62
CA LEU A 340 29.84 18.70 0.71
C LEU A 340 30.08 17.38 -0.02
N PRO A 341 29.92 17.30 -1.35
CA PRO A 341 30.41 16.14 -2.09
C PRO A 341 31.94 16.05 -1.90
N PRO A 342 32.54 14.84 -1.90
CA PRO A 342 33.99 14.71 -1.87
C PRO A 342 34.57 15.55 -3.01
N GLY A 343 35.40 16.53 -2.63
CA GLY A 343 36.02 17.47 -3.56
C GLY A 343 36.80 16.73 -4.64
N THR A 344 36.78 17.31 -5.84
CA THR A 344 37.53 16.93 -7.03
C THR A 344 38.97 16.52 -6.77
#